data_AF-A0A7J5ECL7-F1
#
_entry.id   AF-A0A7J5ECL7-F1
#
_cell.length_a   1.000
_cell.length_b   1.000
_cell.length_c   1.000
_cell.angle_alpha   90.00
_cell.angle_beta   90.00
_cell.angle_gamma   90.00
#
_symmetry.space_group_name_H-M   'P 1'
#
loop_
_entity.id
_entity.type
_entity.pdbx_description
1 polymer ?
#
loop_
_entity_poly.entity_id
_entity_poly.type
_entity_poly.pdbx_seq_one_letter_code
_entity_poly.pdbx_strand_id
1 'polypeptide(L)' 'VEEAKRMLQDKEFDNLTILSIAYESGFKNKSSFNNAFKKFTGFTPSEFKQSESDHD' A
#
# COMPACT_ATOMS: atom_id res chain seq x y z
N VAL A 1 -2.84 1.25 -9.11
CA VAL A 1 -2.26 0.10 -8.35
C VAL A 1 -0.74 0.08 -8.46
N GLU A 2 -0.17 0.32 -9.64
CA GLU A 2 1.29 0.42 -9.78
C GLU A 2 1.89 1.53 -8.93
N GLU A 3 1.30 2.73 -8.91
CA GLU A 3 1.76 3.82 -8.03
C GLU A 3 1.70 3.43 -6.55
N ALA A 4 0.61 2.79 -6.12
CA ALA A 4 0.48 2.26 -4.76
C ALA A 4 1.62 1.29 -4.40
N LYS A 5 2.03 0.42 -5.32
CA LYS A 5 3.15 -0.51 -5.07
C LYS A 5 4.45 0.25 -4.86
N ARG A 6 4.72 1.26 -5.70
CA ARG A 6 5.88 2.13 -5.56
C ARG A 6 5.88 2.78 -4.18
N MET A 7 4.83 3.51 -3.84
CA MET A 7 4.70 4.17 -2.54
C MET A 7 4.81 3.20 -1.35
N LEU A 8 4.29 1.97 -1.45
CA LEU A 8 4.40 0.98 -0.36
C LEU A 8 5.82 0.43 -0.16
N GLN A 9 6.69 0.51 -1.16
CA GLN A 9 8.09 0.04 -1.08
C GLN A 9 9.10 1.19 -0.96
N ASP A 10 8.62 2.42 -1.00
CA ASP A 10 9.46 3.59 -1.06
C ASP A 10 9.57 4.22 0.34
N LYS A 11 10.81 4.42 0.80
CA LYS A 11 11.08 4.87 2.17
C LYS A 11 10.56 6.28 2.44
N GLU A 12 10.43 7.11 1.40
CA GLU A 12 9.84 8.45 1.54
C GLU A 12 8.37 8.39 1.98
N PHE A 13 7.69 7.28 1.68
CA PHE A 13 6.28 7.05 1.96
C PHE A 13 6.07 6.05 3.12
N ASP A 14 7.13 5.63 3.81
CA ASP A 14 7.02 4.72 4.97
C ASP A 14 6.22 5.36 6.12
N ASN A 15 6.34 6.66 6.28
CA ASN A 15 5.52 7.48 7.18
C ASN A 15 4.03 7.56 6.75
N LEU A 16 3.69 7.22 5.51
CA LEU A 16 2.30 7.22 5.06
C LEU A 16 1.58 5.94 5.46
N THR A 17 0.34 6.10 5.89
CA THR A 17 -0.53 4.94 6.13
C THR A 17 -1.01 4.36 4.80
N ILE A 18 -1.36 3.07 4.81
CA ILE A 18 -2.00 2.39 3.67
C ILE A 18 -3.24 3.15 3.18
N LEU A 19 -3.95 3.81 4.10
CA LEU A 19 -5.11 4.64 3.78
C LEU A 19 -4.70 5.88 2.97
N SER A 20 -3.62 6.56 3.35
CA SER A 20 -3.08 7.69 2.60
C SER A 20 -2.68 7.29 1.17
N ILE A 21 -1.95 6.19 1.05
CA ILE A 21 -1.53 5.63 -0.26
C ILE A 21 -2.74 5.24 -1.11
N ALA A 22 -3.79 4.71 -0.49
CA ALA A 22 -5.04 4.41 -1.18
C ALA A 22 -5.68 5.67 -1.76
N TYR A 23 -5.75 6.76 -0.99
CA TYR A 23 -6.29 8.04 -1.45
C TYR A 23 -5.46 8.65 -2.58
N GLU A 24 -4.13 8.65 -2.47
CA GLU A 24 -3.24 9.12 -3.54
C GLU A 24 -3.37 8.28 -4.82
N SER A 25 -3.64 6.99 -4.67
CA SER A 25 -3.89 6.08 -5.80
C SER A 25 -5.28 6.21 -6.43
N GLY A 26 -6.12 7.16 -5.96
CA GLY A 26 -7.46 7.42 -6.48
C GLY A 26 -8.58 6.57 -5.86
N PHE A 27 -8.31 5.87 -4.76
CA PHE A 27 -9.34 5.10 -4.06
C PHE A 27 -10.03 5.94 -2.99
N LYS A 28 -11.35 5.82 -2.88
CA LYS A 28 -12.14 6.59 -1.91
C LYS A 28 -12.19 5.95 -0.51
N ASN A 29 -11.74 4.70 -0.37
CA ASN A 29 -11.75 3.99 0.90
C ASN A 29 -10.78 2.79 0.90
N LYS A 30 -10.41 2.35 2.10
CA LYS A 30 -9.48 1.23 2.34
C LYS A 30 -10.03 -0.12 1.85
N SER A 31 -11.33 -0.39 1.99
CA SER A 31 -11.90 -1.69 1.59
C SER A 31 -11.81 -1.95 0.09
N SER A 32 -12.18 -0.95 -0.73
CA SER A 32 -12.05 -1.03 -2.18
C SER A 32 -10.59 -1.15 -2.60
N PHE A 33 -9.70 -0.39 -1.95
CA PHE A 33 -8.27 -0.48 -2.19
C PHE A 33 -7.70 -1.86 -1.86
N ASN A 34 -7.97 -2.39 -0.67
CA ASN A 34 -7.45 -3.69 -0.24
C ASN A 34 -7.86 -4.82 -1.18
N ASN A 35 -9.13 -4.85 -1.60
CA ASN A 35 -9.62 -5.88 -2.52
C ASN A 35 -9.00 -5.75 -3.90
N ALA A 36 -8.94 -4.52 -4.44
CA ALA A 36 -8.29 -4.27 -5.72
C ALA A 36 -6.80 -4.63 -5.65
N PHE A 37 -6.07 -4.05 -4.70
CA PHE A 37 -4.64 -4.28 -4.53
C PHE A 37 -4.32 -5.78 -4.39
N LYS A 38 -5.07 -6.53 -3.56
CA LYS A 38 -4.89 -7.98 -3.44
C LYS A 38 -5.20 -8.72 -4.74
N LYS A 39 -6.25 -8.34 -5.47
CA LYS A 39 -6.58 -8.95 -6.76
C LYS A 39 -5.50 -8.71 -7.82
N PHE A 40 -4.86 -7.55 -7.79
CA PHE A 40 -3.82 -7.16 -8.74
C PHE A 40 -2.42 -7.66 -8.37
N THR A 41 -2.10 -7.77 -7.08
CA THR A 41 -0.75 -8.12 -6.59
C THR A 41 -0.65 -9.54 -6.02
N GLY A 42 -1.78 -10.12 -5.60
CA GLY A 42 -1.84 -11.34 -4.81
C GLY A 42 -1.76 -11.10 -3.30
N PHE A 43 -1.26 -9.94 -2.85
CA PHE A 43 -0.96 -9.64 -1.45
C PHE A 43 -1.79 -8.46 -0.93
N THR A 44 -2.03 -8.40 0.38
CA THR A 44 -2.61 -7.18 0.95
C THR A 44 -1.57 -6.06 0.98
N PRO A 45 -1.98 -4.78 0.89
CA PRO A 45 -1.03 -3.67 0.94
C PRO A 45 -0.28 -3.60 2.27
N SER A 46 -0.83 -4.18 3.35
CA SER A 46 -0.16 -4.25 4.65
C SER A 46 0.99 -5.25 4.64
N GLU A 47 0.78 -6.42 4.03
CA GLU A 47 1.84 -7.40 3.80
C GLU A 47 2.93 -6.81 2.89
N PHE A 48 2.53 -6.06 1.86
CA PHE A 48 3.46 -5.43 0.94
C PHE A 48 4.33 -4.33 1.58
N LYS A 49 3.75 -3.58 2.55
CA LYS A 49 4.46 -2.53 3.29
C LYS A 49 5.37 -3.10 4.39
N GLN A 50 4.92 -4.12 5.11
CA GLN A 50 5.59 -4.61 6.31
C GLN A 50 6.97 -5.22 6.05
N SER A 51 7.30 -5.57 4.80
CA SER A 51 8.61 -6.12 4.44
C SER A 51 9.80 -5.17 4.69
N GLU A 52 9.60 -3.87 4.89
CA GLU A 52 10.71 -2.89 5.06
C GLU A 52 10.89 -2.36 6.50
N SER A 53 9.96 -2.60 7.43
CA SER A 53 9.99 -1.98 8.77
C SER A 53 10.50 -2.89 9.90
N ASP A 54 10.91 -4.11 9.62
CA ASP A 54 11.59 -4.98 10.61
C ASP A 54 13.11 -4.69 10.56
N HIS A 55 13.51 -3.60 11.22
CA HIS A 55 14.87 -3.43 11.70
C HIS A 55 14.83 -3.56 13.22
N ASP A 56 15.45 -4.63 13.71
CA ASP A 56 15.64 -5.08 15.11
C ASP A 56 15.86 -3.93 16.12
#